data_AF-A0A3S1Y7Z3-F1
#
_entry.id   AF-A0A3S1Y7Z3-F1
#
_cell.length_a   1.000
_cell.length_b   1.000
_cell.length_c   1.000
_cell.angle_alpha   90.00
_cell.angle_beta   90.00
_cell.angle_gamma   90.00
#
_symmetry.space_group_name_H-M   'P 1'
#
loop_
_entity.id
_entity.type
_entity.pdbx_description
1 polymer ?
#
loop_
_entity_poly.entity_id
_entity_poly.type
_entity_poly.pdbx_seq_one_letter_code
_entity_poly.pdbx_strand_id
1 'polypeptide(L)'
;MTQRPTFSSDRGFAGRLALSRLATRVSMMVERGWPLLLPLVIVASLFLTISWLGLFSRLPDTARIGLVAGFAIAALAALYPLRFFRLPGAAEIDRRIEAANQLLHSPVLVQTDRPSGRESSFSQALWREHQKRMAGKLDNLGADLPRTRVPERDPWGLRAVAALLLVTAFAFSFGPTGGRISDGFNAHGARDIVPPRIDAWVTPPAYTGKPPIFLTADANQAIPTFTVPEGSDVSLRVTGGSGEETLGYADKNGNARAIDPAGPQAAKPAASPATPSKVRQFTSKLTGDGTLTLTSGEDQLGRWAFAVVSDKPPQIRFVGEPKRAANGAFELNYQIDDDYGAATAKAVFALADPQAPNARPLYGAPEMPLTLPRRGGKSNAARTSK
;
A
#
# COMPACT_ATOMS: atom_id res chain seq x y z
N MET A 1 -23.93 48.27 -72.12
CA MET A 1 -22.93 48.15 -71.03
C MET A 1 -23.67 47.85 -69.73
N THR A 2 -23.78 46.57 -69.38
CA THR A 2 -24.47 46.13 -68.16
C THR A 2 -23.45 45.86 -67.06
N GLN A 3 -23.38 46.75 -66.07
CA GLN A 3 -22.66 46.53 -64.82
C GLN A 3 -23.30 45.36 -64.06
N ARG A 4 -22.53 44.30 -63.80
CA ARG A 4 -22.90 43.26 -62.83
C ARG A 4 -22.64 43.78 -61.40
N PRO A 5 -23.55 43.52 -60.45
CA PRO A 5 -23.38 43.96 -59.07
C PRO A 5 -22.31 43.10 -58.37
N THR A 6 -21.24 43.73 -57.88
CA THR A 6 -20.09 43.09 -57.21
C THR A 6 -20.31 42.82 -55.71
N PHE A 7 -21.54 42.95 -55.21
CA PHE A 7 -21.84 42.94 -53.78
C PHE A 7 -21.76 41.55 -53.10
N SER A 8 -21.72 40.44 -53.84
CA SER A 8 -21.61 39.10 -53.21
C SER A 8 -20.18 38.74 -52.79
N SER A 9 -19.17 39.34 -53.42
CA SER A 9 -17.74 39.12 -53.18
C SER A 9 -17.25 39.70 -51.85
N ASP A 10 -17.83 40.81 -51.38
CA ASP A 10 -17.36 41.54 -50.19
C ASP A 10 -17.57 40.77 -48.88
N ARG A 11 -18.66 39.99 -48.74
CA ARG A 11 -18.92 39.20 -47.52
C ARG A 11 -17.97 38.01 -47.38
N GLY A 12 -17.62 37.36 -48.50
CA GLY A 12 -16.64 36.27 -48.51
C GLY A 12 -15.23 36.76 -48.20
N PHE A 13 -14.89 37.96 -48.69
CA PHE A 13 -13.61 38.61 -48.44
C PHE A 13 -13.41 38.98 -46.96
N ALA A 14 -14.39 39.62 -46.33
CA ALA A 14 -14.34 39.98 -44.91
C ALA A 14 -14.18 38.75 -44.00
N GLY A 15 -14.85 37.64 -44.34
CA GLY A 15 -14.74 36.37 -43.61
C GLY A 15 -13.35 35.73 -43.74
N ARG A 16 -12.77 35.70 -44.95
CA ARG A 16 -11.41 35.17 -45.19
C ARG A 16 -10.34 35.99 -44.48
N LEU A 17 -10.46 37.32 -44.48
CA LEU A 17 -9.56 38.22 -43.76
C LEU A 17 -9.67 38.04 -42.24
N ALA A 18 -10.87 37.83 -41.71
CA ALA A 18 -11.06 37.53 -40.29
C ALA A 18 -10.41 36.19 -39.91
N LEU A 19 -10.53 35.17 -40.76
CA LEU A 19 -9.93 33.86 -40.55
C LEU A 19 -8.40 33.92 -40.61
N SER A 20 -7.82 34.65 -41.57
CA SER A 20 -6.35 34.82 -41.68
C SER A 20 -5.78 35.64 -40.53
N ARG A 21 -6.51 36.67 -40.05
CA ARG A 21 -6.18 37.40 -38.82
C ARG A 21 -6.21 36.52 -37.58
N LEU A 22 -7.23 35.67 -37.45
CA LEU A 22 -7.33 34.73 -36.33
C LEU A 22 -6.21 33.69 -36.38
N ALA A 23 -5.94 33.10 -37.55
CA ALA A 23 -4.85 32.15 -37.74
C ALA A 23 -3.48 32.76 -37.43
N THR A 24 -3.22 33.98 -37.92
CA THR A 24 -1.97 34.70 -37.64
C THR A 24 -1.85 35.09 -36.16
N ARG A 25 -2.97 35.48 -35.52
CA ARG A 25 -3.01 35.76 -34.08
C ARG A 25 -2.69 34.52 -33.25
N VAL A 26 -3.29 33.38 -33.57
CA VAL A 26 -3.02 32.10 -32.91
C VAL A 26 -1.57 31.70 -33.13
N SER A 27 -1.07 31.79 -34.36
CA SER A 27 0.33 31.53 -34.71
C SER A 27 1.29 32.38 -33.86
N MET A 28 1.07 33.70 -33.78
CA MET A 28 1.87 34.59 -32.94
C MET A 28 1.75 34.30 -31.44
N MET A 29 0.56 33.93 -30.96
CA MET A 29 0.36 33.52 -29.56
C MET A 29 1.14 32.26 -29.24
N VAL A 30 1.15 31.28 -30.15
CA VAL A 30 1.94 30.05 -30.00
C VAL A 30 3.44 30.36 -30.09
N GLU A 31 3.89 31.17 -31.06
CA GLU A 31 5.30 31.60 -31.19
C GLU A 31 5.81 32.31 -29.93
N ARG A 32 5.01 33.19 -29.33
CA ARG A 32 5.37 33.96 -28.12
C ARG A 32 5.17 33.17 -26.83
N GLY A 33 4.16 32.33 -26.77
CA GLY A 33 3.77 31.55 -25.58
C GLY A 33 4.61 30.29 -25.39
N TRP A 34 4.96 29.61 -26.48
CA TRP A 34 5.72 28.36 -26.43
C TRP A 34 7.05 28.50 -25.67
N PRO A 35 7.92 29.50 -25.95
CA PRO A 35 9.17 29.67 -25.21
C PRO A 35 8.99 29.99 -23.72
N LEU A 36 7.84 30.57 -23.34
CA LEU A 36 7.53 30.90 -21.95
C LEU A 36 7.03 29.66 -21.19
N LEU A 37 6.40 28.71 -21.89
CA LEU A 37 5.95 27.44 -21.32
C LEU A 37 7.05 26.38 -21.27
N LEU A 38 8.08 26.48 -22.11
CA LEU A 38 9.23 25.55 -22.12
C LEU A 38 9.83 25.28 -20.73
N PRO A 39 10.20 26.27 -19.89
CA PRO A 39 10.78 25.98 -18.58
C PRO A 39 9.82 25.19 -17.68
N LEU A 40 8.52 25.46 -17.74
CA LEU A 40 7.51 24.72 -16.98
C LEU A 40 7.43 23.26 -17.45
N VAL A 41 7.45 23.03 -18.76
CA VAL A 41 7.44 21.67 -19.36
C VAL A 41 8.71 20.91 -18.98
N ILE A 42 9.87 21.55 -18.93
CA ILE A 42 11.13 20.93 -18.51
C ILE A 42 11.07 20.54 -17.02
N VAL A 43 10.62 21.42 -16.14
CA VAL A 43 10.48 21.13 -14.71
C VAL A 43 9.47 19.98 -14.49
N ALA A 44 8.32 20.02 -15.17
CA ALA A 44 7.31 18.97 -15.09
C ALA A 44 7.83 17.62 -15.59
N SER A 45 8.54 17.60 -16.72
CA SER A 45 9.12 16.37 -17.27
C SER A 45 10.22 15.80 -16.38
N LEU A 46 11.05 16.63 -15.76
CA LEU A 46 12.06 16.20 -14.80
C LEU A 46 11.42 15.60 -13.53
N PHE A 47 10.37 16.23 -13.01
CA PHE A 47 9.60 15.72 -11.88
C PHE A 47 8.96 14.36 -12.18
N LEU A 48 8.36 14.21 -13.37
CA LEU A 48 7.79 12.95 -13.84
C LEU A 48 8.86 11.86 -13.98
N THR A 49 10.03 12.21 -14.54
CA THR A 49 11.17 11.31 -14.67
C THR A 49 11.60 10.76 -13.31
N ILE A 50 11.81 11.63 -12.34
CA ILE A 50 12.24 11.25 -10.98
C ILE A 50 11.16 10.42 -10.26
N SER A 51 9.89 10.78 -10.46
CA SER A 51 8.74 10.02 -9.97
C SER A 51 8.72 8.60 -10.51
N TRP A 52 8.83 8.44 -11.83
CA TRP A 52 8.75 7.14 -12.49
C TRP A 52 9.98 6.26 -12.28
N LEU A 53 11.16 6.83 -12.07
CA LEU A 53 12.35 6.09 -11.63
C LEU A 53 12.24 5.59 -10.17
N GLY A 54 11.24 6.05 -9.41
CA GLY A 54 11.03 5.66 -8.03
C GLY A 54 12.10 6.22 -7.10
N LEU A 55 12.61 7.43 -7.35
CA LEU A 55 13.58 8.05 -6.44
C LEU A 55 12.91 8.44 -5.11
N PHE A 56 11.65 8.90 -5.16
CA PHE A 56 10.91 9.34 -3.98
C PHE A 56 10.67 8.21 -2.95
N SER A 57 10.55 6.96 -3.38
CA SER A 57 10.38 5.80 -2.50
C SER A 57 11.68 5.31 -1.85
N ARG A 58 12.83 5.80 -2.32
CA ARG A 58 14.16 5.46 -1.76
C ARG A 58 14.71 6.55 -0.84
N LEU A 59 14.09 7.73 -0.83
CA LEU A 59 14.55 8.88 -0.06
C LEU A 59 13.90 8.90 1.34
N PRO A 60 14.64 9.30 2.40
CA PRO A 60 14.05 9.61 3.69
C PRO A 60 12.95 10.70 3.56
N ASP A 61 11.97 10.69 4.47
CA ASP A 61 10.82 11.61 4.40
C ASP A 61 11.22 13.09 4.31
N THR A 62 12.27 13.51 5.03
CA THR A 62 12.81 14.89 4.98
C THR A 62 13.39 15.24 3.61
N ALA A 63 14.16 14.34 3.01
CA ALA A 63 14.74 14.53 1.69
C ALA A 63 13.67 14.53 0.59
N ARG A 64 12.64 13.66 0.72
CA ARG A 64 11.47 13.67 -0.19
C ARG A 64 10.76 15.02 -0.15
N ILE A 65 10.42 15.51 1.05
CA ILE A 65 9.74 16.80 1.22
C ILE A 65 10.59 17.93 0.64
N GLY A 66 11.89 17.95 0.91
CA GLY A 66 12.81 18.94 0.36
C GLY A 66 12.84 18.93 -1.17
N LEU A 67 12.88 17.74 -1.78
CA LEU A 67 12.89 17.61 -3.24
C LEU A 67 11.57 18.08 -3.87
N VAL A 68 10.42 17.67 -3.31
CA VAL A 68 9.10 18.10 -3.78
C VAL A 68 8.94 19.62 -3.63
N ALA A 69 9.36 20.20 -2.50
CA ALA A 69 9.35 21.64 -2.29
C ALA A 69 10.26 22.36 -3.29
N GLY A 70 11.45 21.83 -3.59
CA GLY A 70 12.33 22.35 -4.62
C GLY A 70 11.69 22.38 -6.00
N PHE A 71 11.00 21.30 -6.40
CA PHE A 71 10.23 21.25 -7.64
C PHE A 71 9.05 22.24 -7.66
N ALA A 72 8.36 22.42 -6.54
CA ALA A 72 7.28 23.39 -6.42
C ALA A 72 7.80 24.83 -6.59
N ILE A 73 8.92 25.18 -5.97
CA ILE A 73 9.57 26.49 -6.12
C ILE A 73 10.05 26.68 -7.56
N ALA A 74 10.66 25.66 -8.17
CA ALA A 74 11.08 25.70 -9.56
C ALA A 74 9.89 25.88 -10.53
N ALA A 75 8.76 25.24 -10.25
CA ALA A 75 7.53 25.41 -11.03
C ALA A 75 6.98 26.83 -10.91
N LEU A 76 6.96 27.41 -9.70
CA LEU A 76 6.57 28.81 -9.49
C LEU A 76 7.52 29.78 -10.20
N ALA A 77 8.82 29.54 -10.14
CA ALA A 77 9.81 30.32 -10.87
C ALA A 77 9.63 30.19 -12.40
N ALA A 78 9.28 29.00 -12.89
CA ALA A 78 8.98 28.77 -14.31
C ALA A 78 7.69 29.45 -14.79
N LEU A 79 6.79 29.85 -13.88
CA LEU A 79 5.61 30.65 -14.21
C LEU A 79 5.94 32.16 -14.31
N TYR A 80 7.05 32.62 -13.75
CA TYR A 80 7.44 34.04 -13.77
C TYR A 80 7.54 34.64 -15.19
N PRO A 81 8.12 33.97 -16.20
CA PRO A 81 8.18 34.49 -17.57
C PRO A 81 6.81 34.75 -18.19
N LEU A 82 5.76 34.00 -17.81
CA LEU A 82 4.40 34.20 -18.32
C LEU A 82 3.85 35.59 -17.96
N ARG A 83 4.36 36.22 -16.89
CA ARG A 83 3.99 37.59 -16.50
C ARG A 83 4.35 38.63 -17.58
N PHE A 84 5.37 38.36 -18.39
CA PHE A 84 5.82 39.24 -19.48
C PHE A 84 5.15 38.94 -20.82
N PHE A 85 4.15 38.04 -20.85
CA PHE A 85 3.43 37.74 -22.07
C PHE A 85 2.67 38.97 -22.57
N ARG A 86 3.03 39.44 -23.77
CA ARG A 86 2.36 40.55 -24.45
C ARG A 86 1.48 40.02 -25.58
N LEU A 87 0.18 40.25 -25.45
CA LEU A 87 -0.81 39.97 -26.48
C LEU A 87 -0.45 40.73 -27.78
N PRO A 88 -0.46 40.07 -28.95
CA PRO A 88 -0.18 40.74 -30.22
C PRO A 88 -1.28 41.77 -30.52
N GLY A 89 -0.86 42.99 -30.88
CA GLY A 89 -1.77 44.07 -31.27
C GLY A 89 -2.33 43.86 -32.68
N ALA A 90 -3.50 44.43 -32.97
CA ALA A 90 -4.13 44.33 -34.30
C ALA A 90 -3.20 44.80 -35.44
N ALA A 91 -2.46 45.89 -35.22
CA ALA A 91 -1.49 46.42 -36.19
C ALA A 91 -0.28 45.49 -36.42
N GLU A 92 0.15 44.72 -35.41
CA GLU A 92 1.24 43.74 -35.57
C GLU A 92 0.79 42.55 -36.41
N ILE A 93 -0.46 42.10 -36.22
CA ILE A 93 -1.07 41.01 -36.98
C ILE A 93 -1.19 41.41 -38.46
N ASP A 94 -1.70 42.61 -38.73
CA ASP A 94 -1.86 43.12 -40.09
C ASP A 94 -0.51 43.28 -40.80
N ARG A 95 0.52 43.83 -40.13
CA ARG A 95 1.90 43.89 -40.67
C ARG A 95 2.49 42.51 -40.98
N ARG A 96 2.21 41.50 -40.17
CA ARG A 96 2.70 40.13 -40.42
C ARG A 96 2.00 39.48 -41.60
N ILE A 97 0.69 39.70 -41.76
CA ILE A 97 -0.05 39.23 -42.94
C ILE A 97 0.51 39.88 -44.21
N GLU A 98 0.82 41.18 -44.17
CA GLU A 98 1.43 41.89 -45.29
C GLU A 98 2.83 41.36 -45.62
N ALA A 99 3.68 41.16 -44.60
CA ALA A 99 5.03 40.64 -44.78
C ALA A 99 5.04 39.18 -45.30
N ALA A 100 4.13 38.34 -44.81
CA ALA A 100 4.03 36.93 -45.23
C ALA A 100 3.53 36.79 -46.68
N ASN A 101 2.63 37.68 -47.12
CA ASN A 101 2.11 37.72 -48.49
C ASN A 101 2.95 38.59 -49.45
N GLN A 102 4.10 39.10 -49.00
CA GLN A 102 4.99 39.97 -49.77
C GLN A 102 4.27 41.19 -50.41
N LEU A 103 3.28 41.73 -49.69
CA LEU A 103 2.48 42.84 -50.20
C LEU A 103 3.27 44.14 -50.12
N LEU A 104 3.61 44.73 -51.26
CA LEU A 104 4.19 46.07 -51.31
C LEU A 104 3.16 47.13 -50.89
N HIS A 105 3.61 48.09 -50.07
CA HIS A 105 2.87 49.30 -49.66
C HIS A 105 1.71 49.13 -48.67
N SER A 106 1.73 48.10 -47.82
CA SER A 106 0.81 47.93 -46.68
C SER A 106 -0.69 48.11 -47.00
N PRO A 107 -1.25 47.33 -47.95
CA PRO A 107 -2.62 47.49 -48.42
C PRO A 107 -3.69 47.16 -47.38
N VAL A 108 -3.38 46.43 -46.29
CA VAL A 108 -4.33 46.13 -45.22
C VAL A 108 -4.50 47.34 -44.32
N LEU A 109 -3.39 48.02 -44.00
CA LEU A 109 -3.41 49.24 -43.19
C LEU A 109 -4.18 50.38 -43.89
N VAL A 110 -4.00 50.53 -45.21
CA VAL A 110 -4.69 51.54 -46.05
C VAL A 110 -6.23 51.43 -46.01
N GLN A 111 -6.78 50.24 -45.77
CA GLN A 111 -8.24 50.08 -45.63
C GLN A 111 -8.79 50.67 -44.33
N THR A 112 -7.97 50.70 -43.28
CA THR A 112 -8.33 51.23 -41.97
C THR A 112 -7.81 52.65 -41.73
N ASP A 113 -6.90 53.12 -42.59
CA ASP A 113 -6.27 54.42 -42.50
C ASP A 113 -7.19 55.55 -42.99
N ARG A 114 -6.92 56.77 -42.51
CA ARG A 114 -7.65 57.97 -42.89
C ARG A 114 -6.68 59.00 -43.48
N PRO A 115 -7.07 59.69 -44.57
CA PRO A 115 -6.21 60.69 -45.16
C PRO A 115 -5.95 61.83 -44.16
N SER A 116 -4.69 62.14 -43.91
CA SER A 116 -4.30 63.29 -43.10
C SER A 116 -4.47 64.58 -43.92
N GLY A 117 -5.47 65.40 -43.61
CA GLY A 117 -5.68 66.70 -44.28
C GLY A 117 -7.11 67.24 -44.17
N ARG A 118 -7.36 68.40 -44.80
CA ARG A 118 -8.69 69.04 -44.86
C ARG A 118 -9.61 68.19 -45.74
N GLU A 119 -10.74 67.75 -45.19
CA GLU A 119 -11.68 66.86 -45.88
C GLU A 119 -12.42 67.59 -47.02
N SER A 120 -11.91 67.47 -48.24
CA SER A 120 -12.58 67.89 -49.47
C SER A 120 -13.21 66.69 -50.16
N SER A 121 -14.36 66.89 -50.82
CA SER A 121 -15.06 65.85 -51.60
C SER A 121 -14.16 65.21 -52.66
N PHE A 122 -13.24 65.99 -53.24
CA PHE A 122 -12.24 65.52 -54.18
C PHE A 122 -11.18 64.62 -53.53
N SER A 123 -10.62 65.03 -52.38
CA SER A 123 -9.62 64.24 -51.63
C SER A 123 -10.19 62.90 -51.15
N GLN A 124 -11.45 62.89 -50.71
CA GLN A 124 -12.15 61.65 -50.33
C GLN A 124 -12.43 60.75 -51.54
N ALA A 125 -12.66 61.31 -52.73
CA ALA A 125 -12.83 60.52 -53.95
C ALA A 125 -11.51 59.86 -54.39
N LEU A 126 -10.40 60.60 -54.33
CA LEU A 126 -9.07 60.07 -54.63
C LEU A 126 -8.66 58.98 -53.62
N TRP A 127 -8.93 59.18 -52.33
CA TRP A 127 -8.67 58.19 -51.30
C TRP A 127 -9.46 56.89 -51.51
N ARG A 128 -10.75 56.99 -51.85
CA ARG A 128 -11.59 55.83 -52.18
C ARG A 128 -11.09 55.06 -53.41
N GLU A 129 -10.59 55.77 -54.41
CA GLU A 129 -10.00 55.13 -55.60
C GLU A 129 -8.70 54.41 -55.25
N HIS A 130 -7.85 55.01 -54.41
CA HIS A 130 -6.64 54.37 -53.89
C HIS A 130 -6.95 53.13 -53.04
N GLN A 131 -7.93 53.22 -52.13
CA GLN A 131 -8.42 52.08 -51.35
C GLN A 131 -8.96 50.96 -52.25
N LYS A 132 -9.67 51.29 -53.32
CA LYS A 132 -10.17 50.31 -54.31
C LYS A 132 -9.03 49.63 -55.08
N ARG A 133 -8.00 50.38 -55.49
CA ARG A 133 -6.80 49.81 -56.14
C ARG A 133 -6.02 48.89 -55.21
N MET A 134 -5.91 49.24 -53.92
CA MET A 134 -5.25 48.39 -52.93
C MET A 134 -6.09 47.17 -52.54
N ALA A 135 -7.42 47.29 -52.51
CA ALA A 135 -8.33 46.17 -52.27
C ALA A 135 -8.18 45.06 -53.32
N GLY A 136 -7.98 45.44 -54.59
CA GLY A 136 -7.74 44.48 -55.66
C GLY A 136 -6.45 43.65 -55.51
N LYS A 137 -5.51 44.08 -54.65
CA LYS A 137 -4.28 43.32 -54.34
C LYS A 137 -4.44 42.31 -53.20
N LEU A 138 -5.59 42.30 -52.52
CA LEU A 138 -5.85 41.45 -51.34
C LEU A 138 -6.55 40.12 -51.69
N ASP A 139 -6.77 39.81 -52.97
CA ASP A 139 -7.59 38.66 -53.40
C ASP A 139 -6.95 37.30 -53.03
N ASN A 140 -5.62 37.26 -52.86
CA ASN A 140 -4.85 36.07 -52.47
C ASN A 140 -4.10 36.28 -51.15
N LEU A 141 -4.83 36.34 -50.03
CA LEU A 141 -4.25 36.37 -48.68
C LEU A 141 -4.06 34.96 -48.12
N GLY A 142 -2.81 34.52 -47.99
CA GLY A 142 -2.41 33.35 -47.22
C GLY A 142 -2.18 33.68 -45.74
N ALA A 143 -2.40 32.69 -44.87
CA ALA A 143 -1.97 32.74 -43.47
C ALA A 143 -0.51 32.29 -43.35
N ASP A 144 0.29 32.99 -42.54
CA ASP A 144 1.69 32.61 -42.28
C ASP A 144 1.78 31.37 -41.38
N LEU A 145 2.78 30.52 -41.62
CA LEU A 145 3.06 29.35 -40.77
C LEU A 145 3.80 29.79 -39.49
N PRO A 146 3.55 29.12 -38.35
CA PRO A 146 4.24 29.42 -37.10
C PRO A 146 5.73 29.14 -37.21
N ARG A 147 6.55 30.17 -36.99
CA ARG A 147 8.01 30.08 -36.90
C ARG A 147 8.41 29.94 -35.43
N THR A 148 8.50 28.69 -34.98
CA THR A 148 9.07 28.36 -33.68
C THR A 148 10.57 28.65 -33.69
N ARG A 149 11.00 29.84 -33.26
CA ARG A 149 12.42 30.24 -33.06
C ARG A 149 13.09 29.49 -31.89
N VAL A 150 12.76 28.21 -31.73
CA VAL A 150 13.18 27.34 -30.63
C VAL A 150 14.69 27.08 -30.62
N PRO A 151 15.39 26.91 -31.77
CA PRO A 151 16.84 26.69 -31.77
C PRO A 151 17.66 27.84 -31.18
N GLU A 152 17.19 29.08 -31.28
CA GLU A 152 17.89 30.27 -30.76
C GLU A 152 17.89 30.36 -29.23
N ARG A 153 17.00 29.61 -28.56
CA ARG A 153 16.68 29.76 -27.14
C ARG A 153 17.07 28.56 -26.29
N ASP A 154 17.36 27.42 -26.93
CA ASP A 154 17.90 26.22 -26.30
C ASP A 154 19.14 25.72 -27.08
N PRO A 155 20.31 26.37 -26.94
CA PRO A 155 21.53 26.01 -27.67
C PRO A 155 22.11 24.66 -27.21
N TRP A 156 21.82 24.24 -25.98
CA TRP A 156 22.37 23.03 -25.36
C TRP A 156 21.45 21.82 -25.52
N GLY A 157 20.25 21.98 -26.10
CA GLY A 157 19.31 20.89 -26.34
C GLY A 157 18.75 20.27 -25.06
N LEU A 158 18.66 21.05 -23.97
CA LEU A 158 18.12 20.61 -22.68
C LEU A 158 16.71 20.01 -22.84
N ARG A 159 15.93 20.52 -23.80
CA ARG A 159 14.60 19.96 -24.12
C ARG A 159 14.65 18.51 -24.62
N ALA A 160 15.66 18.16 -25.41
CA ALA A 160 15.79 16.84 -26.01
C ALA A 160 16.20 15.81 -24.94
N VAL A 161 17.11 16.21 -24.04
CA VAL A 161 17.51 15.40 -22.88
C VAL A 161 16.31 15.16 -21.96
N ALA A 162 15.54 16.20 -21.65
CA ALA A 162 14.33 16.06 -20.81
C ALA A 162 13.29 15.13 -21.46
N ALA A 163 13.07 15.23 -22.78
CA ALA A 163 12.16 14.35 -23.50
C ALA A 163 12.64 12.89 -23.52
N LEU A 164 13.94 12.66 -23.74
CA LEU A 164 14.54 11.31 -23.70
C LEU A 164 14.43 10.69 -22.31
N LEU A 165 14.76 11.46 -21.27
CA LEU A 165 14.62 11.01 -19.88
C LEU A 165 13.17 10.70 -19.53
N LEU A 166 12.22 11.52 -20.00
CA LEU A 166 10.80 11.28 -19.78
C LEU A 166 10.34 9.96 -20.42
N VAL A 167 10.71 9.70 -21.67
CA VAL A 167 10.32 8.47 -22.38
C VAL A 167 10.95 7.24 -21.75
N THR A 168 12.23 7.32 -21.39
CA THR A 168 12.95 6.21 -20.73
C THR A 168 12.40 5.92 -19.35
N ALA A 169 12.13 6.94 -18.54
CA ALA A 169 11.50 6.78 -17.23
C ALA A 169 10.07 6.26 -17.34
N PHE A 170 9.30 6.72 -18.32
CA PHE A 170 7.96 6.19 -18.59
C PHE A 170 7.99 4.70 -18.90
N ALA A 171 8.90 4.26 -19.78
CA ALA A 171 9.09 2.84 -20.08
C ALA A 171 9.51 2.05 -18.83
N PHE A 172 10.39 2.60 -18.00
CA PHE A 172 10.85 1.99 -16.75
C PHE A 172 9.74 1.88 -15.68
N SER A 173 8.76 2.80 -15.68
CA SER A 173 7.66 2.82 -14.70
C SER A 173 6.81 1.55 -14.72
N PHE A 174 6.74 0.83 -15.85
CA PHE A 174 6.02 -0.44 -15.96
C PHE A 174 6.78 -1.63 -15.34
N GLY A 175 8.04 -1.45 -14.93
CA GLY A 175 8.83 -2.49 -14.28
C GLY A 175 8.45 -2.72 -12.81
N PRO A 176 8.87 -3.84 -12.21
CA PRO A 176 8.60 -4.14 -10.79
C PRO A 176 9.15 -3.10 -9.81
N THR A 177 10.20 -2.37 -10.21
CA THR A 177 10.86 -1.33 -9.42
C THR A 177 10.51 0.09 -9.89
N GLY A 178 9.51 0.23 -10.76
CA GLY A 178 9.03 1.52 -11.26
C GLY A 178 8.29 2.30 -10.17
N GLY A 179 8.55 3.60 -10.10
CA GLY A 179 7.86 4.50 -9.17
C GLY A 179 6.56 5.06 -9.74
N ARG A 180 5.75 5.66 -8.85
CA ARG A 180 4.50 6.35 -9.20
C ARG A 180 4.62 7.84 -8.90
N ILE A 181 3.81 8.64 -9.60
CA ILE A 181 3.74 10.10 -9.39
C ILE A 181 3.27 10.45 -7.96
N SER A 182 2.44 9.59 -7.36
CA SER A 182 1.95 9.77 -5.99
C SER A 182 3.00 9.50 -4.91
N ASP A 183 4.15 8.92 -5.24
CA ASP A 183 5.18 8.55 -4.26
C ASP A 183 5.85 9.78 -3.63
N GLY A 184 5.85 10.92 -4.33
CA GLY A 184 6.32 12.19 -3.78
C GLY A 184 5.43 12.74 -2.67
N PHE A 185 4.14 12.40 -2.67
CA PHE A 185 3.13 13.01 -1.79
C PHE A 185 2.71 12.10 -0.64
N ASN A 186 3.00 10.80 -0.70
CA ASN A 186 2.62 9.85 0.34
C ASN A 186 3.79 9.62 1.31
N ALA A 187 3.55 9.77 2.62
CA ALA A 187 4.53 9.45 3.64
C ALA A 187 4.87 7.96 3.67
N HIS A 188 6.13 7.59 3.93
CA HIS A 188 6.54 6.18 4.00
C HIS A 188 5.81 5.44 5.13
N GLY A 189 5.49 6.14 6.24
CA GLY A 189 4.72 5.59 7.35
C GLY A 189 3.28 5.19 7.01
N ALA A 190 2.73 5.63 5.87
CA ALA A 190 1.36 5.31 5.47
C ALA A 190 1.24 4.08 4.54
N ARG A 191 2.37 3.49 4.09
CA ARG A 191 2.36 2.50 3.00
C ARG A 191 2.76 1.06 3.37
N ASP A 192 3.22 0.79 4.58
CA ASP A 192 3.72 -0.55 4.94
C ASP A 192 2.93 -1.20 6.09
N ILE A 193 1.60 -1.13 6.01
CA ILE A 193 0.77 -2.14 6.68
C ILE A 193 0.28 -3.08 5.59
N VAL A 194 1.17 -3.97 5.11
CA VAL A 194 0.69 -5.27 4.63
C VAL A 194 -0.19 -5.78 5.77
N PRO A 195 -1.50 -6.05 5.54
CA PRO A 195 -2.39 -6.48 6.60
C PRO A 195 -1.71 -7.62 7.37
N PRO A 196 -1.48 -7.46 8.68
CA PRO A 196 -0.72 -8.45 9.43
C PRO A 196 -1.46 -9.78 9.31
N ARG A 197 -0.78 -10.79 8.76
CA ARG A 197 -1.33 -12.14 8.77
C ARG A 197 -1.13 -12.69 10.17
N ILE A 198 -2.23 -12.88 10.87
CA ILE A 198 -2.26 -13.39 12.24
C ILE A 198 -2.67 -14.86 12.17
N ASP A 199 -1.76 -15.75 12.52
CA ASP A 199 -2.04 -17.17 12.71
C ASP A 199 -1.96 -17.47 14.21
N ALA A 200 -3.07 -17.84 14.84
CA ALA A 200 -3.13 -18.19 16.25
C ALA A 200 -3.73 -19.59 16.46
N TRP A 201 -3.09 -20.38 17.32
CA TRP A 201 -3.54 -21.73 17.67
C TRP A 201 -3.23 -22.06 19.14
N VAL A 202 -3.99 -23.00 19.70
CA VAL A 202 -3.79 -23.55 21.03
C VAL A 202 -3.48 -25.03 20.92
N THR A 203 -2.44 -25.47 21.62
CA THR A 203 -2.02 -26.87 21.67
C THR A 203 -2.30 -27.42 23.07
N PRO A 204 -3.30 -28.31 23.22
CA PRO A 204 -3.55 -28.99 24.49
C PRO A 204 -2.37 -29.88 24.91
N PRO A 205 -2.19 -30.15 26.22
CA PRO A 205 -1.17 -31.06 26.69
C PRO A 205 -1.31 -32.46 26.08
N ALA A 206 -0.17 -33.11 25.78
CA ALA A 206 -0.15 -34.40 25.06
C ALA A 206 -0.96 -35.51 25.75
N TYR A 207 -1.05 -35.51 27.09
CA TYR A 207 -1.80 -36.51 27.85
C TYR A 207 -3.32 -36.43 27.62
N THR A 208 -3.84 -35.27 27.22
CA THR A 208 -5.27 -35.06 26.97
C THR A 208 -5.74 -35.69 25.65
N GLY A 209 -4.83 -35.99 24.73
CA GLY A 209 -5.14 -36.54 23.41
C GLY A 209 -5.98 -35.63 22.51
N LYS A 210 -6.18 -34.36 22.88
CA LYS A 210 -6.97 -33.40 22.10
C LYS A 210 -6.12 -32.78 20.97
N PRO A 211 -6.68 -32.59 19.77
CA PRO A 211 -5.96 -31.97 18.67
C PRO A 211 -5.75 -30.46 18.90
N PRO A 212 -4.76 -29.83 18.24
CA PRO A 212 -4.60 -28.38 18.27
C PRO A 212 -5.81 -27.64 17.71
N ILE A 213 -6.16 -26.51 18.32
CA ILE A 213 -7.31 -25.67 17.94
C ILE A 213 -6.79 -24.39 17.30
N PHE A 214 -7.10 -24.18 16.01
CA PHE A 214 -6.75 -22.95 15.30
C PHE A 214 -7.80 -21.86 15.55
N LEU A 215 -7.39 -20.77 16.22
CA LEU A 215 -8.28 -19.67 16.62
C LEU A 215 -8.64 -18.74 15.46
N THR A 216 -7.82 -18.75 14.42
CA THR A 216 -7.87 -17.85 13.25
C THR A 216 -8.50 -18.50 12.02
N ALA A 217 -8.91 -19.77 12.14
CA ALA A 217 -9.62 -20.47 11.08
C ALA A 217 -11.05 -19.91 10.93
N ASP A 218 -11.54 -19.78 9.69
CA ASP A 218 -12.86 -19.20 9.39
C ASP A 218 -14.01 -19.86 10.15
N ALA A 219 -13.95 -21.18 10.32
CA ALA A 219 -14.96 -21.93 11.07
C ALA A 219 -15.05 -21.56 12.56
N ASN A 220 -13.96 -21.01 13.13
CA ASN A 220 -13.84 -20.72 14.55
C ASN A 220 -14.00 -19.23 14.88
N GLN A 221 -14.16 -18.34 13.89
CA GLN A 221 -14.32 -16.90 14.09
C GLN A 221 -15.61 -16.54 14.84
N ALA A 222 -16.66 -17.37 14.72
CA ALA A 222 -17.94 -17.16 15.37
C ALA A 222 -18.02 -17.73 16.80
N ILE A 223 -16.97 -18.41 17.28
CA ILE A 223 -16.95 -19.03 18.62
C ILE A 223 -16.62 -17.95 19.66
N PRO A 224 -17.53 -17.63 20.60
CA PRO A 224 -17.29 -16.55 21.55
C PRO A 224 -16.24 -16.91 22.61
N THR A 225 -16.15 -18.19 22.99
CA THR A 225 -15.25 -18.68 24.04
C THR A 225 -14.74 -20.07 23.68
N PHE A 226 -13.42 -20.27 23.76
CA PHE A 226 -12.76 -21.55 23.51
C PHE A 226 -12.54 -22.33 24.80
N THR A 227 -13.07 -23.54 24.89
CA THR A 227 -12.85 -24.42 26.05
C THR A 227 -11.60 -25.28 25.85
N VAL A 228 -10.61 -25.11 26.72
CA VAL A 228 -9.31 -25.78 26.62
C VAL A 228 -8.89 -26.39 27.97
N PRO A 229 -8.15 -27.51 28.00
CA PRO A 229 -7.60 -28.04 29.25
C PRO A 229 -6.58 -27.08 29.89
N GLU A 230 -6.46 -27.13 31.20
CA GLU A 230 -5.39 -26.46 31.95
C GLU A 230 -4.01 -26.87 31.43
N GLY A 231 -3.09 -25.90 31.37
CA GLY A 231 -1.73 -26.14 30.88
C GLY A 231 -1.58 -26.17 29.35
N SER A 232 -2.62 -25.82 28.59
CA SER A 232 -2.55 -25.68 27.14
C SER A 232 -1.63 -24.52 26.73
N ASP A 233 -0.81 -24.72 25.70
CA ASP A 233 0.09 -23.70 25.16
C ASP A 233 -0.61 -22.92 24.04
N VAL A 234 -0.80 -21.61 24.22
CA VAL A 234 -1.26 -20.71 23.15
C VAL A 234 -0.06 -20.17 22.39
N SER A 235 -0.11 -20.25 21.07
CA SER A 235 0.90 -19.72 20.16
C SER A 235 0.25 -18.77 19.18
N LEU A 236 0.81 -17.58 19.05
CA LEU A 236 0.35 -16.54 18.13
C LEU A 236 1.52 -16.07 17.28
N ARG A 237 1.37 -16.16 15.96
CA ARG A 237 2.36 -15.73 14.98
C ARG A 237 1.78 -14.58 14.16
N VAL A 238 2.47 -13.45 14.18
CA VAL A 238 2.17 -12.30 13.33
C VAL A 238 3.23 -12.24 12.22
N THR A 239 2.78 -12.28 10.97
CA THR A 239 3.64 -12.17 9.78
C THR A 239 3.26 -10.90 9.03
N GLY A 240 4.19 -9.94 8.95
CA GLY A 240 3.87 -8.57 8.52
C GLY A 240 3.38 -7.72 9.70
N GLY A 241 3.01 -6.46 9.45
CA GLY A 241 2.67 -5.49 10.50
C GLY A 241 3.80 -4.51 10.83
N SER A 242 3.56 -3.65 11.82
CA SER A 242 4.48 -2.55 12.20
C SER A 242 5.77 -3.03 12.87
N GLY A 243 5.85 -4.30 13.31
CA GLY A 243 6.60 -4.56 14.53
C GLY A 243 5.80 -3.94 15.68
N GLU A 244 6.28 -3.68 16.89
CA GLU A 244 5.46 -3.04 17.95
C GLU A 244 4.15 -3.76 18.37
N GLU A 245 3.81 -4.93 17.81
CA GLU A 245 2.66 -5.70 18.27
C GLU A 245 2.91 -6.21 19.69
N THR A 246 1.91 -6.06 20.54
CA THR A 246 1.93 -6.48 21.95
C THR A 246 0.80 -7.47 22.22
N LEU A 247 1.09 -8.49 23.02
CA LEU A 247 0.12 -9.52 23.38
C LEU A 247 -0.17 -9.43 24.88
N GLY A 248 -1.43 -9.20 25.24
CA GLY A 248 -1.90 -9.16 26.61
C GLY A 248 -2.81 -10.35 26.92
N TYR A 249 -2.69 -10.90 28.13
CA TYR A 249 -3.63 -11.87 28.68
C TYR A 249 -4.26 -11.31 29.95
N ALA A 250 -5.58 -11.14 29.95
CA ALA A 250 -6.34 -10.69 31.11
C ALA A 250 -7.08 -11.88 31.73
N ASP A 251 -6.76 -12.20 32.98
CA ASP A 251 -7.50 -13.19 33.78
C ASP A 251 -8.91 -12.66 34.11
N LYS A 252 -9.83 -13.55 34.48
CA LYS A 252 -11.20 -13.22 34.92
C LYS A 252 -11.22 -12.22 36.09
N ASN A 253 -10.15 -12.19 36.88
CA ASN A 253 -9.97 -11.27 38.01
C ASN A 253 -9.47 -9.86 37.61
N GLY A 254 -9.30 -9.58 36.30
CA GLY A 254 -8.84 -8.28 35.80
C GLY A 254 -7.32 -8.10 35.82
N ASN A 255 -6.57 -9.11 36.25
CA ASN A 255 -5.10 -9.08 36.22
C ASN A 255 -4.62 -9.28 34.78
N ALA A 256 -4.11 -8.21 34.18
CA ALA A 256 -3.50 -8.24 32.85
C ALA A 256 -2.00 -8.53 32.96
N ARG A 257 -1.53 -9.55 32.23
CA ARG A 257 -0.10 -9.85 32.03
C ARG A 257 0.27 -9.61 30.58
N ALA A 258 1.38 -8.92 30.34
CA ALA A 258 1.98 -8.83 29.03
C ALA A 258 2.75 -10.12 28.73
N ILE A 259 2.66 -10.61 27.49
CA ILE A 259 3.41 -11.76 26.99
C ILE A 259 4.47 -11.23 26.03
N ASP A 260 5.74 -11.41 26.41
CA ASP A 260 6.85 -11.03 25.56
C ASP A 260 6.99 -11.97 24.35
N PRO A 261 7.46 -11.45 23.19
CA PRO A 261 7.68 -12.28 22.02
C PRO A 261 8.78 -13.32 22.28
N ALA A 262 8.50 -14.56 21.89
CA ALA A 262 9.45 -15.66 21.93
C ALA A 262 10.34 -15.64 20.67
N GLY A 263 11.61 -15.27 20.84
CA GLY A 263 12.61 -15.26 19.77
C GLY A 263 13.80 -14.35 20.13
N PRO A 264 14.95 -14.49 19.45
CA PRO A 264 16.05 -13.55 19.68
C PRO A 264 15.54 -12.15 19.35
N GLN A 265 15.58 -11.26 20.34
CA GLN A 265 15.39 -9.82 20.18
C GLN A 265 16.11 -9.44 18.89
N ALA A 266 15.36 -9.08 17.83
CA ALA A 266 15.99 -8.72 16.58
C ALA A 266 16.94 -7.55 16.87
N ALA A 267 18.24 -7.86 16.91
CA ALA A 267 19.27 -6.86 17.02
C ALA A 267 18.99 -5.82 15.94
N LYS A 268 19.02 -4.54 16.34
CA LYS A 268 18.88 -3.36 15.49
C LYS A 268 19.36 -3.66 14.06
N PRO A 269 18.51 -3.65 13.03
CA PRO A 269 18.96 -4.07 11.71
C PRO A 269 20.03 -3.10 11.20
N ALA A 270 21.20 -3.63 10.86
CA ALA A 270 22.03 -3.01 9.84
C ALA A 270 21.21 -2.98 8.54
N ALA A 271 21.12 -1.81 7.92
CA ALA A 271 20.31 -1.57 6.73
C ALA A 271 20.68 -2.56 5.60
N SER A 272 19.82 -3.54 5.38
CA SER A 272 19.84 -4.40 4.20
C SER A 272 18.56 -4.12 3.40
N PRO A 273 18.62 -3.85 2.08
CA PRO A 273 17.52 -3.29 1.30
C PRO A 273 16.47 -4.32 0.82
N ALA A 274 16.36 -5.47 1.49
CA ALA A 274 15.27 -6.41 1.28
C ALA A 274 14.53 -6.56 2.61
N THR A 275 13.41 -5.86 2.78
CA THR A 275 12.58 -5.90 3.99
C THR A 275 12.15 -7.34 4.26
N PRO A 276 12.77 -8.09 5.19
CA PRO A 276 12.20 -9.37 5.56
C PRO A 276 10.97 -9.02 6.39
N SER A 277 9.79 -9.47 5.94
CA SER A 277 8.56 -9.37 6.72
C SER A 277 8.86 -9.79 8.16
N LYS A 278 8.75 -8.85 9.11
CA LYS A 278 9.05 -9.13 10.51
C LYS A 278 8.05 -10.19 10.97
N VAL A 279 8.55 -11.34 11.39
CA VAL A 279 7.75 -12.40 12.01
C VAL A 279 7.94 -12.29 13.51
N ARG A 280 6.86 -12.06 14.25
CA ARG A 280 6.85 -12.18 15.70
C ARG A 280 6.05 -13.40 16.11
N GLN A 281 6.58 -14.15 17.07
CA GLN A 281 5.89 -15.26 17.68
C GLN A 281 5.75 -14.99 19.18
N PHE A 282 4.59 -15.30 19.72
CA PHE A 282 4.29 -15.22 21.13
C PHE A 282 3.82 -16.59 21.60
N THR A 283 4.29 -17.01 22.76
CA THR A 283 3.91 -18.29 23.37
C THR A 283 3.58 -18.07 24.83
N SER A 284 2.46 -18.61 25.31
CA SER A 284 2.08 -18.53 26.72
C SER A 284 1.27 -19.74 27.16
N LYS A 285 1.30 -20.04 28.46
CA LYS A 285 0.52 -21.12 29.07
C LYS A 285 -0.81 -20.62 29.61
N LEU A 286 -1.88 -21.33 29.28
CA LEU A 286 -3.23 -21.08 29.78
C LEU A 286 -3.44 -21.85 31.09
N THR A 287 -3.47 -21.14 32.22
CA THR A 287 -3.62 -21.71 33.57
C THR A 287 -4.97 -21.41 34.22
N GLY A 288 -5.77 -20.52 33.63
CA GLY A 288 -7.08 -20.13 34.15
C GLY A 288 -7.85 -19.33 33.11
N ASP A 289 -9.15 -19.15 33.33
CA ASP A 289 -10.04 -18.42 32.42
C ASP A 289 -9.51 -17.02 32.10
N GLY A 290 -9.67 -16.56 30.86
CA GLY A 290 -9.19 -15.23 30.51
C GLY A 290 -9.38 -14.86 29.06
N THR A 291 -8.99 -13.62 28.74
CA THR A 291 -9.04 -13.07 27.39
C THR A 291 -7.64 -12.74 26.91
N LEU A 292 -7.28 -13.25 25.73
CA LEU A 292 -6.07 -12.90 25.01
C LEU A 292 -6.40 -11.78 24.02
N THR A 293 -5.65 -10.68 24.08
CA THR A 293 -5.83 -9.51 23.22
C THR A 293 -4.51 -9.18 22.53
N LEU A 294 -4.56 -9.09 21.19
CA LEU A 294 -3.44 -8.63 20.37
C LEU A 294 -3.69 -7.17 19.97
N THR A 295 -2.72 -6.31 20.27
CA THR A 295 -2.76 -4.87 19.97
C THR A 295 -1.55 -4.44 19.16
N SER A 296 -1.73 -3.46 18.28
CA SER A 296 -0.68 -2.83 17.49
C SER A 296 -0.84 -1.32 17.59
N GLY A 297 -0.02 -0.66 18.42
CA GLY A 297 -0.26 0.74 18.79
C GLY A 297 -1.60 0.90 19.52
N GLU A 298 -2.50 1.71 18.96
CA GLU A 298 -3.86 1.93 19.51
C GLU A 298 -4.91 0.96 18.94
N ASP A 299 -4.59 0.22 17.88
CA ASP A 299 -5.53 -0.67 17.21
C ASP A 299 -5.55 -2.07 17.82
N GLN A 300 -6.74 -2.59 18.11
CA GLN A 300 -6.93 -3.98 18.54
C GLN A 300 -7.04 -4.90 17.31
N LEU A 301 -6.02 -5.74 17.10
CA LEU A 301 -5.94 -6.65 15.96
C LEU A 301 -6.70 -7.97 16.16
N GLY A 302 -6.85 -8.43 17.41
CA GLY A 302 -7.54 -9.69 17.71
C GLY A 302 -7.87 -9.87 19.19
N ARG A 303 -8.94 -10.61 19.46
CA ARG A 303 -9.41 -10.91 20.82
C ARG A 303 -9.99 -12.33 20.89
N TRP A 304 -9.52 -13.14 21.83
CA TRP A 304 -9.99 -14.51 22.03
C TRP A 304 -10.23 -14.78 23.52
N ALA A 305 -11.41 -15.29 23.87
CA ALA A 305 -11.72 -15.69 25.24
C ALA A 305 -11.52 -17.19 25.44
N PHE A 306 -10.98 -17.58 26.59
CA PHE A 306 -10.71 -18.95 26.97
C PHE A 306 -11.44 -19.33 28.26
N ALA A 307 -12.05 -20.51 28.25
CA ALA A 307 -12.55 -21.20 29.43
C ALA A 307 -11.63 -22.40 29.69
N VAL A 308 -10.88 -22.36 30.79
CA VAL A 308 -9.88 -23.37 31.12
C VAL A 308 -10.50 -24.42 32.04
N VAL A 309 -10.51 -25.67 31.57
CA VAL A 309 -11.00 -26.82 32.35
C VAL A 309 -9.87 -27.32 33.24
N SER A 310 -10.03 -27.18 34.55
CA SER A 310 -9.04 -27.64 35.53
C SER A 310 -8.87 -29.16 35.48
N ASP A 311 -7.62 -29.60 35.63
CA ASP A 311 -7.23 -31.01 35.55
C ASP A 311 -7.34 -31.70 36.92
N LYS A 312 -8.00 -32.86 36.98
CA LYS A 312 -8.16 -33.63 38.23
C LYS A 312 -7.19 -34.80 38.26
N PRO A 313 -6.55 -35.07 39.41
CA PRO A 313 -5.65 -36.21 39.52
C PRO A 313 -6.41 -37.55 39.40
N PRO A 314 -5.79 -38.59 38.80
CA PRO A 314 -6.41 -39.90 38.65
C PRO A 314 -6.66 -40.55 40.01
N GLN A 315 -7.84 -41.18 40.16
CA GLN A 315 -8.21 -41.92 41.35
C GLN A 315 -8.31 -43.41 41.03
N ILE A 316 -7.79 -44.26 41.91
CA ILE A 316 -7.86 -45.72 41.79
C ILE A 316 -8.48 -46.32 43.06
N ARG A 317 -9.42 -47.25 42.88
CA ARG A 317 -10.11 -47.93 43.99
C ARG A 317 -10.27 -49.43 43.71
N PHE A 318 -10.24 -50.25 44.75
CA PHE A 318 -10.52 -51.68 44.63
C PHE A 318 -12.01 -51.93 44.40
N VAL A 319 -12.33 -52.90 43.55
CA VAL A 319 -13.68 -53.36 43.26
C VAL A 319 -13.81 -54.78 43.80
N GLY A 320 -14.17 -54.87 45.08
CA GLY A 320 -14.17 -56.12 45.84
C GLY A 320 -12.81 -56.45 46.44
N GLU A 321 -12.76 -57.51 47.25
CA GLU A 321 -11.54 -57.96 47.89
C GLU A 321 -10.60 -58.65 46.89
N PRO A 322 -9.28 -58.50 47.03
CA PRO A 322 -8.31 -59.29 46.26
C PRO A 322 -8.54 -60.77 46.50
N LYS A 323 -8.58 -61.57 45.44
CA LYS A 323 -8.91 -62.99 45.54
C LYS A 323 -7.92 -63.87 44.79
N ARG A 324 -7.93 -65.15 45.12
CA ARG A 324 -7.17 -66.17 44.40
C ARG A 324 -8.02 -66.72 43.26
N ALA A 325 -7.50 -66.66 42.04
CA ALA A 325 -8.13 -67.26 40.86
C ALA A 325 -8.05 -68.80 40.91
N ALA A 326 -8.87 -69.49 40.11
CA ALA A 326 -8.95 -70.96 40.10
C ALA A 326 -7.63 -71.65 39.69
N ASN A 327 -6.79 -70.97 38.92
CA ASN A 327 -5.45 -71.42 38.53
C ASN A 327 -4.36 -71.09 39.59
N GLY A 328 -4.75 -70.53 40.74
CA GLY A 328 -3.86 -70.15 41.82
C GLY A 328 -3.25 -68.74 41.72
N ALA A 329 -3.51 -67.99 40.66
CA ALA A 329 -3.02 -66.61 40.47
C ALA A 329 -3.68 -65.61 41.44
N PHE A 330 -2.99 -64.51 41.73
CA PHE A 330 -3.55 -63.39 42.48
C PHE A 330 -4.37 -62.51 41.54
N GLU A 331 -5.64 -62.28 41.87
CA GLU A 331 -6.56 -61.49 41.07
C GLU A 331 -6.93 -60.20 41.80
N LEU A 332 -6.70 -59.09 41.11
CA LEU A 332 -7.04 -57.75 41.56
C LEU A 332 -8.06 -57.12 40.62
N ASN A 333 -9.21 -56.77 41.19
CA ASN A 333 -10.26 -56.02 40.51
C ASN A 333 -10.22 -54.57 41.04
N TYR A 334 -10.12 -53.60 40.14
CA TYR A 334 -10.01 -52.19 40.49
C TYR A 334 -10.67 -51.32 39.43
N GLN A 335 -10.99 -50.09 39.82
CA GLN A 335 -11.53 -49.05 38.96
C GLN A 335 -10.61 -47.84 39.01
N ILE A 336 -10.30 -47.29 37.83
CA ILE A 336 -9.50 -46.08 37.68
C ILE A 336 -10.39 -44.99 37.07
N ASP A 337 -10.66 -43.94 37.85
CA ASP A 337 -11.47 -42.80 37.43
C ASP A 337 -10.53 -41.62 37.16
N ASP A 338 -10.52 -41.14 35.92
CA ASP A 338 -9.71 -40.02 35.45
C ASP A 338 -10.38 -39.34 34.25
N ASP A 339 -10.21 -38.02 34.12
CA ASP A 339 -10.87 -37.21 33.08
C ASP A 339 -10.23 -37.40 31.69
N TYR A 340 -8.94 -37.76 31.61
CA TYR A 340 -8.18 -37.93 30.36
C TYR A 340 -7.57 -39.35 30.18
N GLY A 341 -7.77 -40.22 31.16
CA GLY A 341 -7.27 -41.58 31.25
C GLY A 341 -5.86 -41.66 31.87
N ALA A 342 -5.67 -42.60 32.80
CA ALA A 342 -4.38 -42.84 33.42
C ALA A 342 -3.33 -43.38 32.44
N ALA A 343 -2.08 -42.92 32.58
CA ALA A 343 -0.95 -43.36 31.75
C ALA A 343 -0.30 -44.66 32.23
N THR A 344 -0.26 -44.90 33.54
CA THR A 344 0.33 -46.09 34.16
C THR A 344 -0.41 -46.44 35.45
N ALA A 345 -0.54 -47.73 35.75
CA ALA A 345 -1.04 -48.21 37.04
C ALA A 345 -0.14 -49.36 37.54
N LYS A 346 0.18 -49.36 38.83
CA LYS A 346 1.07 -50.35 39.46
C LYS A 346 0.48 -50.77 40.80
N ALA A 347 0.56 -52.05 41.13
CA ALA A 347 0.34 -52.52 42.50
C ALA A 347 1.67 -52.54 43.25
N VAL A 348 1.66 -51.98 44.45
CA VAL A 348 2.80 -51.96 45.36
C VAL A 348 2.47 -52.86 46.53
N PHE A 349 3.33 -53.85 46.78
CA PHE A 349 3.17 -54.78 47.90
C PHE A 349 4.10 -54.36 49.04
N ALA A 350 3.56 -54.30 50.25
CA ALA A 350 4.31 -54.05 51.48
C ALA A 350 4.01 -55.15 52.51
N LEU A 351 4.94 -55.39 53.43
CA LEU A 351 4.71 -56.31 54.54
C LEU A 351 3.65 -55.73 55.48
N ALA A 352 2.74 -56.58 55.94
CA ALA A 352 1.74 -56.19 56.94
C ALA A 352 2.39 -55.89 58.30
N ASP A 353 3.41 -56.68 58.67
CA ASP A 353 4.13 -56.54 59.93
C ASP A 353 5.45 -55.78 59.74
N PRO A 354 5.87 -54.96 60.73
CA PRO A 354 7.18 -54.35 60.74
C PRO A 354 8.29 -55.41 60.67
N GLN A 355 9.26 -55.19 59.80
CA GLN A 355 10.40 -56.09 59.66
C GLN A 355 11.21 -56.13 60.96
N ALA A 356 11.49 -57.33 61.47
CA ALA A 356 12.28 -57.51 62.68
C ALA A 356 13.70 -56.91 62.52
N PRO A 357 14.31 -56.39 63.59
CA PRO A 357 15.69 -55.89 63.54
C PRO A 357 16.62 -56.99 63.00
N ASN A 358 17.39 -56.68 61.96
CA ASN A 358 18.30 -57.59 61.24
C ASN A 358 17.68 -58.67 60.35
N ALA A 359 16.36 -58.70 60.14
CA ALA A 359 15.78 -59.55 59.10
C ALA A 359 16.16 -59.03 57.71
N ARG A 360 16.39 -59.92 56.74
CA ARG A 360 16.58 -59.56 55.32
C ARG A 360 15.59 -60.38 54.48
N PRO A 361 14.76 -59.75 53.63
CA PRO A 361 13.83 -60.50 52.79
C PRO A 361 14.61 -61.30 51.74
N LEU A 362 14.23 -62.55 51.50
CA LEU A 362 14.88 -63.43 50.51
C LEU A 362 14.58 -63.00 49.07
N TYR A 363 13.46 -62.32 48.86
CA TYR A 363 13.02 -61.78 47.58
C TYR A 363 12.51 -60.35 47.77
N GLY A 364 12.65 -59.52 46.74
CA GLY A 364 12.03 -58.19 46.73
C GLY A 364 10.50 -58.26 46.72
N ALA A 365 9.84 -57.13 46.95
CA ALA A 365 8.39 -57.03 46.80
C ALA A 365 7.98 -57.45 45.37
N PRO A 366 6.95 -58.28 45.19
CA PRO A 366 6.47 -58.66 43.86
C PRO A 366 6.11 -57.42 43.04
N GLU A 367 6.51 -57.40 41.77
CA GLU A 367 6.04 -56.38 40.84
C GLU A 367 4.80 -56.88 40.10
N MET A 368 3.71 -56.10 40.14
CA MET A 368 2.51 -56.40 39.36
C MET A 368 2.05 -55.13 38.62
N PRO A 369 2.44 -54.95 37.34
CA PRO A 369 1.90 -53.87 36.53
C PRO A 369 0.41 -54.12 36.32
N LEU A 370 -0.41 -53.08 36.51
CA LEU A 370 -1.85 -53.16 36.37
C LEU A 370 -2.25 -52.84 34.94
N THR A 371 -3.15 -53.63 34.37
CA THR A 371 -3.75 -53.34 33.07
C THR A 371 -4.63 -52.09 33.16
N LEU A 372 -4.45 -51.14 32.27
CA LEU A 372 -5.29 -49.95 32.23
C LEU A 372 -6.66 -50.27 31.62
N PRO A 373 -7.75 -49.67 32.13
CA PRO A 373 -9.05 -49.76 31.47
C PRO A 373 -8.98 -49.13 30.08
N ARG A 374 -9.80 -49.63 29.15
CA ARG A 374 -9.85 -49.11 27.78
C ARG A 374 -10.33 -47.65 27.79
N ARG A 375 -9.51 -46.73 27.27
CA ARG A 375 -9.84 -45.30 27.16
C ARG A 375 -11.16 -45.13 26.38
N GLY A 376 -12.16 -44.47 26.99
CA GLY A 376 -13.49 -44.25 26.41
C GLY A 376 -14.48 -45.43 26.51
N GLY A 377 -14.15 -46.48 27.27
CA GLY A 377 -15.10 -47.56 27.57
C GLY A 377 -16.16 -47.13 28.58
N LYS A 378 -17.37 -47.72 28.51
CA LYS A 378 -18.49 -47.43 29.45
C LYS A 378 -18.21 -47.86 30.91
N SER A 379 -17.13 -48.62 31.14
CA SER A 379 -16.73 -49.10 32.46
C SER A 379 -15.25 -48.83 32.66
N ASN A 380 -14.92 -48.10 33.72
CA ASN A 380 -13.57 -47.81 34.18
C ASN A 380 -12.95 -48.98 34.99
N ALA A 381 -13.60 -50.14 34.99
CA ALA A 381 -13.13 -51.33 35.70
C ALA A 381 -12.08 -52.09 34.89
N ALA A 382 -11.03 -52.54 35.57
CA ALA A 382 -10.01 -53.41 35.03
C ALA A 382 -9.71 -54.56 36.00
N ARG A 383 -9.26 -55.68 35.45
CA ARG A 383 -8.90 -56.89 36.18
C ARG A 383 -7.51 -57.32 35.73
N THR A 384 -6.60 -57.43 36.69
CA THR A 384 -5.27 -58.00 36.47
C THR A 384 -5.15 -59.29 37.27
N SER A 385 -4.63 -60.34 36.64
CA SER A 385 -4.26 -61.60 37.30
C SER A 385 -2.79 -61.90 37.05
N LYS A 386 -2.01 -62.19 38.10
CA LYS A 386 -0.59 -62.56 37.99
C LYS A 386 -0.24 -63.74 38.88
#